data_AF-A0A1V6HC60-F1
#
_entry.id   AF-A0A1V6HC60-F1
#
_cell.length_a   1.000
_cell.length_b   1.000
_cell.length_c   1.000
_cell.angle_alpha   90.00
_cell.angle_beta   90.00
_cell.angle_gamma   90.00
#
_symmetry.space_group_name_H-M   'P 1'
#
loop_
_entity.id
_entity.type
_entity.pdbx_description
1 polymer ?
#
loop_
_entity_poly.entity_id
_entity_poly.type
_entity_poly.pdbx_seq_one_letter_code
_entity_poly.pdbx_strand_id
1 'polypeptide(L)'
;MNMKNLLLLIALMAGIYSVSAQGVEEYFQCVSCRSNAVNFGSYSSAIGTNNTSNGNRSFAGGFNSQATGDYSFAFGEGALSTGINTFALGKDAKAGLMHSVAIGFESEATSPSAFAIGYMNKAYAPSSYLFGENLKTLHSGAMIVAP
;
A
#
# COMPACT_ATOMS: atom_id res chain seq x y z
N MET A 1 1.45 6.47 36.26
CA MET A 1 0.98 5.47 35.28
C MET A 1 1.45 4.09 35.76
N ASN A 2 0.56 3.11 35.93
CA ASN A 2 0.98 1.79 36.43
C ASN A 2 1.68 0.98 35.31
N MET A 3 2.52 0.00 35.65
CA MET A 3 3.27 -0.78 34.64
C MET A 3 2.37 -1.45 33.60
N LYS A 4 1.14 -1.83 33.98
CA LYS A 4 0.14 -2.38 33.05
C LYS A 4 -0.25 -1.36 31.97
N ASN A 5 -0.51 -0.12 32.35
CA ASN A 5 -0.84 0.95 31.40
C ASN A 5 0.37 1.35 30.56
N LEU A 6 1.58 1.29 31.10
CA LEU A 6 2.82 1.54 30.32
C LEU A 6 3.07 0.44 29.29
N LEU A 7 2.91 -0.83 29.67
CA LEU A 7 3.05 -1.98 28.76
C LEU A 7 1.96 -1.98 27.69
N LEU A 8 0.72 -1.63 28.04
CA LEU A 8 -0.38 -1.49 27.10
C LEU A 8 -0.10 -0.38 26.09
N LEU A 9 0.40 0.77 26.55
CA LEU A 9 0.76 1.89 25.68
C LEU A 9 1.91 1.52 24.72
N ILE A 10 2.96 0.86 25.21
CA ILE A 10 4.07 0.38 24.38
C ILE A 10 3.57 -0.62 23.33
N ALA A 11 2.67 -1.52 23.72
CA ALA A 11 2.17 -2.55 22.81
C ALA A 11 1.15 -2.04 21.79
N LEU A 12 0.42 -0.96 22.11
CA LEU A 12 -0.38 -0.17 21.18
C LEU A 12 0.51 0.57 20.18
N MET A 13 1.58 1.22 20.65
CA MET A 13 2.54 1.92 19.79
C MET A 13 3.36 0.95 18.92
N ALA A 14 3.51 -0.31 19.34
CA ALA A 14 4.20 -1.35 18.59
C ALA A 14 3.30 -2.15 17.63
N GLY A 15 1.99 -1.86 17.58
CA GLY A 15 1.04 -2.54 16.69
C GLY A 15 0.81 -4.03 16.98
N ILE A 16 1.16 -4.49 18.20
CA ILE A 16 1.13 -5.93 18.57
C ILE A 16 -0.25 -6.36 19.11
N TYR A 17 -1.12 -5.42 19.49
CA TYR A 17 -2.48 -5.70 19.97
C TYR A 17 -3.55 -5.13 19.05
N SER A 18 -4.43 -6.00 18.56
CA SER A 18 -5.80 -5.62 18.17
C SER A 18 -6.69 -5.74 19.40
N VAL A 19 -7.22 -4.62 19.88
CA VAL A 19 -8.24 -4.62 20.94
C VAL A 19 -9.58 -4.98 20.31
N SER A 20 -10.10 -6.18 20.61
CA SER A 20 -11.54 -6.38 20.72
C SER A 20 -11.94 -6.16 22.17
N ALA A 21 -12.25 -4.92 22.56
CA ALA A 21 -12.84 -4.62 23.86
C ALA A 21 -14.25 -4.09 23.65
N GLN A 22 -15.22 -4.75 24.27
CA GLN A 22 -16.55 -4.22 24.51
C GLN A 22 -16.44 -2.84 25.19
N GLY A 23 -17.05 -1.81 24.61
CA GLY A 23 -17.51 -0.64 25.36
C GLY A 23 -16.83 0.71 25.16
N VAL A 24 -16.28 1.03 23.98
CA VAL A 24 -15.93 2.42 23.63
C VAL A 24 -16.39 2.73 22.20
N GLU A 25 -17.41 3.58 22.08
CA GLU A 25 -17.84 4.15 20.80
C GLU A 25 -16.90 5.29 20.36
N GLU A 26 -15.71 4.94 19.90
CA GLU A 26 -15.01 5.73 18.88
C GLU A 26 -14.33 4.76 17.90
N TYR A 27 -14.44 5.06 16.61
CA TYR A 27 -14.25 4.18 15.46
C TYR A 27 -12.86 3.50 15.40
N PHE A 28 -12.74 2.24 15.84
CA PHE A 28 -11.53 1.41 15.63
C PHE A 28 -11.84 0.27 14.66
N GLN A 29 -11.45 0.40 13.39
CA GLN A 29 -11.40 -0.74 12.46
C GLN A 29 -9.98 -1.29 12.43
N CYS A 30 -9.77 -2.49 12.99
CA CYS A 30 -8.47 -3.14 13.02
C CYS A 30 -8.66 -4.63 12.70
N VAL A 31 -8.18 -5.08 11.53
CA VAL A 31 -8.02 -6.51 11.24
C VAL A 31 -6.63 -6.75 10.70
N SER A 32 -5.70 -7.06 11.59
CA SER A 32 -4.42 -7.72 11.32
C SER A 32 -4.59 -9.22 11.60
N CYS A 33 -4.52 -10.06 10.57
CA CYS A 33 -4.77 -11.51 10.70
C CYS A 33 -3.51 -12.38 10.90
N ARG A 34 -2.28 -11.83 10.98
CA ARG A 34 -1.04 -12.60 11.28
C ARG A 34 0.20 -11.73 11.50
N SER A 35 1.31 -12.40 11.86
CA SER A 35 2.64 -11.91 12.28
C SER A 35 3.09 -10.57 11.67
N ASN A 36 3.25 -9.55 12.53
CA ASN A 36 3.91 -8.27 12.26
C ASN A 36 3.23 -7.32 11.25
N ALA A 37 1.91 -7.40 11.06
CA ALA A 37 1.21 -6.36 10.31
C ALA A 37 1.03 -5.10 11.18
N VAL A 38 1.46 -3.93 10.67
CA VAL A 38 1.44 -2.64 11.38
C VAL A 38 0.55 -1.64 10.65
N ASN A 39 -0.36 -0.99 11.37
CA ASN A 39 -1.28 0.04 10.87
C ASN A 39 -1.09 1.33 11.67
N PHE A 40 -0.60 2.41 11.03
CA PHE A 40 -0.46 3.73 11.68
C PHE A 40 -1.48 4.76 11.18
N GLY A 41 -2.05 4.57 9.99
CA GLY A 41 -3.02 5.51 9.42
C GLY A 41 -4.40 5.40 10.05
N SER A 42 -5.11 6.54 10.15
CA SER A 42 -6.52 6.51 10.56
C SER A 42 -7.33 5.72 9.53
N TYR A 43 -8.19 4.80 9.97
CA TYR A 43 -9.00 3.94 9.07
C TYR A 43 -8.15 3.04 8.14
N SER A 44 -6.88 2.74 8.47
CA SER A 44 -6.06 1.84 7.65
C SER A 44 -6.27 0.36 8.00
N SER A 45 -5.82 -0.53 7.12
CA SER A 45 -5.95 -1.99 7.32
C SER A 45 -4.78 -2.73 6.72
N ALA A 46 -4.30 -3.78 7.40
CA ALA A 46 -3.23 -4.62 6.89
C ALA A 46 -3.53 -6.11 7.11
N ILE A 47 -3.46 -6.91 6.04
CA ILE A 47 -3.85 -8.33 6.07
C ILE A 47 -2.74 -9.21 5.51
N GLY A 48 -2.16 -10.08 6.34
CA GLY A 48 -1.10 -11.01 5.94
C GLY A 48 0.10 -10.90 6.88
N THR A 49 1.31 -11.09 6.37
CA THR A 49 2.54 -11.15 7.16
C THR A 49 3.46 -9.98 6.81
N ASN A 50 3.97 -9.28 7.82
CA ASN A 50 4.94 -8.18 7.67
C ASN A 50 4.45 -7.03 6.78
N ASN A 51 3.16 -6.71 6.81
CA ASN A 51 2.60 -5.62 6.01
C ASN A 51 2.56 -4.30 6.78
N THR A 52 2.65 -3.17 6.09
CA THR A 52 2.69 -1.83 6.68
C THR A 52 1.66 -0.92 6.01
N SER A 53 0.65 -0.46 6.75
CA SER A 53 -0.38 0.46 6.27
C SER A 53 -0.33 1.79 7.05
N ASN A 54 0.53 2.71 6.60
CA ASN A 54 0.81 3.97 7.31
C ASN A 54 -0.06 5.13 6.87
N GLY A 55 -0.54 5.13 5.63
CA GLY A 55 -1.38 6.21 5.12
C GLY A 55 -2.78 6.18 5.73
N ASN A 56 -3.41 7.34 5.88
CA ASN A 56 -4.81 7.42 6.27
C ASN A 56 -5.68 6.72 5.22
N ARG A 57 -6.64 5.89 5.65
CA ARG A 57 -7.51 5.08 4.77
C ARG A 57 -6.72 4.21 3.78
N SER A 58 -5.49 3.81 4.16
CA SER A 58 -4.66 2.92 3.34
C SER A 58 -4.98 1.45 3.56
N PHE A 59 -4.56 0.61 2.62
CA PHE A 59 -4.67 -0.84 2.73
C PHE A 59 -3.39 -1.53 2.27
N ALA A 60 -2.81 -2.41 3.10
CA ALA A 60 -1.63 -3.23 2.76
C ALA A 60 -1.89 -4.73 2.96
N GLY A 61 -1.84 -5.55 1.92
CA GLY A 61 -2.13 -6.98 2.03
C GLY A 61 -1.14 -7.90 1.31
N GLY A 62 -0.96 -9.12 1.83
CA GLY A 62 -0.02 -10.11 1.29
C GLY A 62 1.17 -10.40 2.21
N PHE A 63 2.38 -10.40 1.66
CA PHE A 63 3.63 -10.60 2.40
C PHE A 63 4.56 -9.41 2.13
N ASN A 64 4.99 -8.70 3.17
CA ASN A 64 5.90 -7.57 3.02
C ASN A 64 5.35 -6.42 2.14
N SER A 65 4.03 -6.24 2.10
CA SER A 65 3.38 -5.16 1.35
C SER A 65 3.35 -3.85 2.15
N GLN A 66 3.46 -2.72 1.47
CA GLN A 66 3.56 -1.39 2.10
C GLN A 66 2.64 -0.38 1.39
N ALA A 67 1.68 0.16 2.13
CA ALA A 67 0.80 1.25 1.72
C ALA A 67 1.04 2.46 2.62
N THR A 68 1.95 3.34 2.21
CA THR A 68 2.42 4.46 3.06
C THR A 68 1.86 5.81 2.69
N GLY A 69 1.26 5.96 1.51
CA GLY A 69 0.55 7.18 1.13
C GLY A 69 -0.90 7.21 1.61
N ASP A 70 -1.45 8.40 1.84
CA ASP A 70 -2.87 8.53 2.17
C ASP A 70 -3.74 8.00 1.02
N TYR A 71 -4.82 7.28 1.36
CA TYR A 71 -5.72 6.60 0.43
C TYR A 71 -5.01 5.59 -0.49
N SER A 72 -3.82 5.12 -0.12
CA SER A 72 -3.05 4.16 -0.92
C SER A 72 -3.53 2.73 -0.72
N PHE A 73 -3.44 1.93 -1.78
CA PHE A 73 -3.73 0.50 -1.76
C PHE A 73 -2.49 -0.26 -2.24
N ALA A 74 -2.07 -1.27 -1.49
CA ALA A 74 -0.99 -2.19 -1.84
C ALA A 74 -1.43 -3.63 -1.55
N PHE A 75 -1.38 -4.51 -2.55
CA PHE A 75 -1.68 -5.93 -2.35
C PHE A 75 -0.76 -6.84 -3.19
N GLY A 76 -0.02 -7.72 -2.52
CA GLY A 76 0.93 -8.65 -3.16
C GLY A 76 2.17 -8.89 -2.30
N GLU A 77 3.03 -9.82 -2.70
CA GLU A 77 4.35 -9.97 -2.09
C GLU A 77 5.20 -8.75 -2.46
N GLY A 78 5.68 -7.95 -1.50
CA GLY A 78 6.52 -6.78 -1.78
C GLY A 78 5.83 -5.59 -2.47
N ALA A 79 4.50 -5.62 -2.65
CA ALA A 79 3.76 -4.52 -3.29
C ALA A 79 3.93 -3.20 -2.52
N LEU A 80 4.20 -2.11 -3.23
CA LEU A 80 4.58 -0.82 -2.66
C LEU A 80 3.72 0.33 -3.23
N SER A 81 2.95 0.99 -2.38
CA SER A 81 2.07 2.11 -2.72
C SER A 81 2.40 3.31 -1.83
N THR A 82 3.20 4.25 -2.33
CA THR A 82 3.81 5.31 -1.51
C THR A 82 3.25 6.71 -1.76
N GLY A 83 2.53 6.90 -2.86
CA GLY A 83 1.93 8.19 -3.20
C GLY A 83 0.54 8.36 -2.59
N ILE A 84 0.03 9.60 -2.60
CA ILE A 84 -1.35 9.87 -2.24
C ILE A 84 -2.27 9.31 -3.34
N ASN A 85 -3.35 8.62 -2.95
CA ASN A 85 -4.34 8.04 -3.85
C ASN A 85 -3.71 7.07 -4.88
N THR A 86 -2.77 6.23 -4.46
CA THR A 86 -2.09 5.25 -5.32
C THR A 86 -2.66 3.85 -5.21
N PHE A 87 -2.44 3.03 -6.24
CA PHE A 87 -2.91 1.65 -6.28
C PHE A 87 -1.83 0.71 -6.81
N ALA A 88 -1.32 -0.19 -5.97
CA ALA A 88 -0.33 -1.21 -6.31
C ALA A 88 -0.92 -2.61 -6.09
N LEU A 89 -1.01 -3.42 -7.14
CA LEU A 89 -1.57 -4.77 -7.07
C LEU A 89 -0.69 -5.76 -7.84
N GLY A 90 -0.09 -6.72 -7.14
CA GLY A 90 0.81 -7.72 -7.73
C GLY A 90 2.10 -7.88 -6.92
N LYS A 91 2.82 -8.98 -7.15
CA LYS A 91 4.14 -9.17 -6.55
C LYS A 91 5.10 -8.10 -7.09
N ASP A 92 5.73 -7.36 -6.17
CA ASP A 92 6.67 -6.27 -6.44
C ASP A 92 6.08 -5.12 -7.29
N ALA A 93 4.75 -4.99 -7.34
CA ALA A 93 4.08 -3.86 -7.99
C ALA A 93 4.37 -2.56 -7.22
N LYS A 94 4.68 -1.46 -7.92
CA LYS A 94 5.09 -0.19 -7.31
C LYS A 94 4.34 1.01 -7.87
N ALA A 95 3.48 1.62 -7.06
CA ALA A 95 2.83 2.90 -7.32
C ALA A 95 3.47 4.01 -6.47
N GLY A 96 4.37 4.79 -7.08
CA GLY A 96 5.33 5.64 -6.36
C GLY A 96 4.85 7.04 -5.98
N LEU A 97 3.99 7.68 -6.79
CA LEU A 97 3.64 9.10 -6.69
C LEU A 97 2.14 9.32 -6.87
N MET A 98 1.66 10.53 -6.51
CA MET A 98 0.26 10.94 -6.57
C MET A 98 -0.51 10.37 -7.77
N HIS A 99 -1.64 9.72 -7.50
CA HIS A 99 -2.57 9.14 -8.49
C HIS A 99 -1.98 8.03 -9.38
N SER A 100 -0.81 7.49 -9.06
CA SER A 100 -0.23 6.43 -9.88
C SER A 100 -0.84 5.06 -9.59
N VAL A 101 -0.92 4.22 -10.63
CA VAL A 101 -1.53 2.89 -10.59
C VAL A 101 -0.58 1.88 -11.21
N ALA A 102 -0.19 0.86 -10.46
CA ALA A 102 0.65 -0.24 -10.89
C ALA A 102 -0.06 -1.57 -10.63
N ILE A 103 -0.36 -2.32 -11.68
CA ILE A 103 -1.06 -3.61 -11.58
C ILE A 103 -0.27 -4.65 -12.37
N GLY A 104 0.18 -5.71 -11.70
CA GLY A 104 0.91 -6.83 -12.27
C GLY A 104 2.29 -7.07 -11.63
N PHE A 105 2.91 -8.19 -11.96
CA PHE A 105 4.23 -8.57 -11.44
C PHE A 105 5.29 -7.56 -11.88
N GLU A 106 6.03 -6.98 -10.92
CA GLU A 106 7.07 -5.97 -11.14
C GLU A 106 6.62 -4.74 -11.97
N SER A 107 5.32 -4.44 -11.97
CA SER A 107 4.79 -3.26 -12.66
C SER A 107 5.12 -2.00 -11.84
N GLU A 108 5.70 -0.99 -12.47
CA GLU A 108 6.16 0.24 -11.84
C GLU A 108 5.50 1.48 -12.48
N ALA A 109 4.67 2.19 -11.69
CA ALA A 109 4.15 3.51 -12.00
C ALA A 109 4.70 4.52 -10.99
N THR A 110 5.89 5.06 -11.27
CA THR A 110 6.67 5.89 -10.32
C THR A 110 6.63 7.39 -10.64
N SER A 111 5.82 7.80 -11.61
CA SER A 111 5.55 9.20 -11.95
C SER A 111 4.12 9.62 -11.59
N PRO A 112 3.84 10.94 -11.41
CA PRO A 112 2.49 11.39 -11.06
C PRO A 112 1.47 11.03 -12.15
N SER A 113 0.31 10.48 -11.73
CA SER A 113 -0.78 10.05 -12.60
C SER A 113 -0.36 9.03 -13.68
N ALA A 114 0.75 8.31 -13.46
CA ALA A 114 1.20 7.25 -14.36
C ALA A 114 0.42 5.95 -14.10
N PHE A 115 0.14 5.20 -15.16
CA PHE A 115 -0.56 3.92 -15.13
C PHE A 115 0.31 2.84 -15.79
N ALA A 116 0.54 1.76 -15.08
CA ALA A 116 1.24 0.58 -15.57
C ALA A 116 0.42 -0.67 -15.25
N ILE A 117 -0.10 -1.34 -16.28
CA ILE A 117 -0.91 -2.56 -16.14
C ILE A 117 -0.29 -3.68 -16.98
N GLY A 118 0.05 -4.80 -16.35
CA GLY A 118 0.72 -5.94 -16.97
C GLY A 118 2.06 -6.28 -16.31
N TYR A 119 2.91 -7.01 -17.02
CA TYR A 119 4.13 -7.59 -16.49
C TYR A 119 5.35 -6.69 -16.75
N MET A 120 6.11 -6.36 -15.70
CA MET A 120 7.37 -5.59 -15.79
C MET A 120 7.28 -4.23 -16.51
N ASN A 121 6.11 -3.58 -16.51
CA ASN A 121 5.94 -2.26 -17.13
C ASN A 121 6.58 -1.14 -16.30
N LYS A 122 7.12 -0.11 -16.96
CA LYS A 122 7.86 1.01 -16.34
C LYS A 122 7.33 2.37 -16.81
N ALA A 123 6.26 2.83 -16.18
CA ALA A 123 5.62 4.11 -16.44
C ALA A 123 6.33 5.24 -15.68
N TYR A 124 7.48 5.67 -16.21
CA TYR A 124 8.37 6.67 -15.60
C TYR A 124 8.08 8.11 -16.01
N ALA A 125 7.14 8.35 -16.93
CA ALA A 125 6.76 9.68 -17.34
C ALA A 125 5.44 10.12 -16.69
N PRO A 126 5.27 11.40 -16.34
CA PRO A 126 4.00 11.90 -15.82
C PRO A 126 2.82 11.67 -16.77
N SER A 127 1.66 11.30 -16.22
CA SER A 127 0.43 11.07 -17.00
C SER A 127 0.62 10.09 -18.16
N SER A 128 1.47 9.08 -18.00
CA SER A 128 1.71 8.06 -19.03
C SER A 128 0.93 6.77 -18.73
N TYR A 129 0.66 5.99 -19.77
CA TYR A 129 -0.22 4.82 -19.69
C TYR A 129 0.41 3.62 -20.42
N LEU A 130 0.66 2.54 -19.69
CA LEU A 130 1.23 1.30 -20.19
C LEU A 130 0.26 0.13 -19.98
N PHE A 131 0.01 -0.63 -21.04
CA PHE A 131 -0.75 -1.88 -21.01
C PHE A 131 -0.02 -2.95 -21.82
N GLY A 132 0.44 -4.04 -21.18
CA GLY A 132 1.16 -5.12 -21.86
C GLY A 132 2.36 -5.65 -21.07
N GLU A 133 3.36 -6.19 -21.76
CA GLU A 133 4.58 -6.73 -21.17
C GLU A 133 5.83 -5.87 -21.46
N ASN A 134 6.62 -5.59 -20.41
CA ASN A 134 7.96 -4.99 -20.51
C ASN A 134 8.01 -3.66 -21.28
N LEU A 135 7.02 -2.81 -21.08
CA LEU A 135 6.92 -1.49 -21.70
C LEU A 135 7.59 -0.42 -20.87
N LYS A 136 8.01 0.68 -21.51
CA LYS A 136 8.61 1.83 -20.84
C LYS A 136 8.17 3.14 -21.49
N THR A 137 7.73 4.10 -20.68
CA THR A 137 7.45 5.47 -21.16
C THR A 137 8.57 6.43 -20.77
N LEU A 138 8.96 7.29 -21.70
CA LEU A 138 9.91 8.38 -21.47
C LEU A 138 9.29 9.78 -21.65
N HIS A 139 8.08 9.87 -22.21
CA HIS A 139 7.43 11.12 -22.54
C HIS A 139 6.10 11.24 -21.79
N SER A 140 5.83 12.42 -21.24
CA SER A 140 4.57 12.69 -20.54
C SER A 140 3.38 12.55 -21.48
N GLY A 141 2.27 11.99 -21.00
CA GLY A 141 1.08 11.78 -21.82
C GLY A 141 1.16 10.60 -22.80
N ALA A 142 2.30 9.90 -22.88
CA ALA A 142 2.44 8.77 -23.79
C ALA A 142 1.56 7.59 -23.36
N MET A 143 0.85 7.00 -24.33
CA MET A 143 0.13 5.74 -24.17
C MET A 143 0.80 4.68 -25.05
N ILE A 144 1.22 3.57 -24.44
CA ILE A 144 1.82 2.43 -25.13
C ILE A 144 1.02 1.18 -24.77
N VAL A 145 0.59 0.46 -25.80
CA VAL A 145 -0.15 -0.80 -25.65
C VAL A 145 0.60 -1.86 -26.47
N ALA A 146 0.90 -2.98 -25.83
CA ALA A 146 1.49 -4.14 -26.48
C ALA A 146 0.84 -5.42 -25.95
N PRO A 147 0.95 -6.53 -26.70
CA PRO A 147 0.58 -7.85 -26.21
C PRO A 147 1.27 -8.22 -24.88
#